data_AF-G8QII1-F1
#
_entry.id   AF-G8QII1-F1
#
_cell.length_a   1.000
_cell.length_b   1.000
_cell.length_c   1.000
_cell.angle_alpha   90.00
_cell.angle_beta   90.00
_cell.angle_gamma   90.00
#
_symmetry.space_group_name_H-M   'P 1'
#
loop_
_entity.id
_entity.type
_entity.pdbx_description
1 polymer ?
#
loop_
_entity_poly.entity_id
_entity_poly.type
_entity_poly.pdbx_seq_one_letter_code
_entity_poly.pdbx_strand_id
1 'polypeptide(L)'
;MMVYATTKEVLQFAEGHLLRVLNVPPFVAWLRREFWHPFAYIAEGMGVFIDNFFKIFFYSIFFPGLVAYISFKLGLTSDQIKVNSALGLAAAFFVVLFSLPSTFVHSGVRDSYVQALTDDLLGRLSSKAELDALTDNLGAMEACAGNRVKTLRWALAAVWGAALFGYSQSMAVLTKLATQNQLGELMTGSINFFVIAFFVGLVPLVAIAGYRRSNEIVFRGLQFACNEVARKFNEEAEMVKQTSSNSSLQLAHSA
;
A
#
# COMPACT_ATOMS: atom_id res chain seq x y z
N MET A 1 28.41 -15.52 7.56
CA MET A 1 27.41 -15.43 6.47
C MET A 1 27.56 -14.09 5.78
N MET A 2 27.34 -14.00 4.46
CA MET A 2 27.26 -12.68 3.80
C MET A 2 25.95 -12.02 4.22
N VAL A 3 26.04 -10.89 4.94
CA VAL A 3 24.88 -10.16 5.51
C VAL A 3 23.80 -9.90 4.45
N TYR A 4 24.19 -9.57 3.22
CA TYR A 4 23.28 -9.37 2.10
C TYR A 4 22.41 -10.60 1.76
N ALA A 5 22.98 -11.80 1.81
CA ALA A 5 22.24 -13.03 1.52
C ALA A 5 21.19 -13.29 2.61
N THR A 6 21.56 -13.08 3.87
CA THR A 6 20.64 -13.18 5.02
C THR A 6 19.50 -12.18 4.90
N THR A 7 19.79 -10.91 4.57
CA THR A 7 18.74 -9.89 4.36
C THR A 7 17.78 -10.28 3.24
N LYS A 8 18.29 -10.83 2.14
CA LYS A 8 17.46 -11.29 1.02
C LYS A 8 16.55 -12.45 1.42
N GLU A 9 17.05 -13.41 2.19
CA GLU A 9 16.24 -14.54 2.69
C GLU A 9 15.14 -14.08 3.64
N VAL A 10 15.45 -13.16 4.56
CA VAL A 10 14.48 -12.56 5.48
C VAL A 10 13.40 -11.81 4.70
N LEU A 11 13.78 -11.05 3.66
CA LEU A 11 12.82 -10.37 2.80
C LEU A 11 11.90 -11.37 2.05
N GLN A 12 12.47 -12.45 1.51
CA GLN A 12 11.69 -13.50 0.85
C GLN A 12 10.75 -14.23 1.80
N PHE A 13 11.18 -14.48 3.04
CA PHE A 13 10.33 -15.03 4.08
C PHE A 13 9.16 -14.10 4.40
N ALA A 14 9.43 -12.81 4.54
CA ALA A 14 8.42 -11.79 4.78
C ALA A 14 7.39 -11.71 3.65
N GLU A 15 7.83 -11.68 2.39
CA GLU A 15 6.97 -11.72 1.21
C GLU A 15 6.13 -13.01 1.15
N GLY A 16 6.74 -14.16 1.41
CA GLY A 16 6.07 -15.46 1.42
C GLY A 16 4.99 -15.57 2.50
N HIS A 17 5.27 -15.06 3.70
CA HIS A 17 4.34 -15.06 4.81
C HIS A 17 3.19 -14.06 4.58
N LEU A 18 3.47 -12.89 4.00
CA LEU A 18 2.43 -11.93 3.60
C LEU A 18 1.45 -12.57 2.62
N LEU A 19 1.96 -13.29 1.61
CA LEU A 19 1.16 -13.94 0.56
C LEU A 19 0.57 -15.29 0.98
N ARG A 20 0.78 -15.73 2.23
CA ARG A 20 0.35 -17.04 2.76
C ARG A 20 0.81 -18.21 1.88
N VAL A 21 2.01 -18.11 1.32
CA VAL A 21 2.59 -19.13 0.42
C VAL A 21 3.66 -19.89 1.16
N LEU A 22 3.27 -20.98 1.83
CA LEU A 22 4.20 -21.93 2.44
C LEU A 22 4.08 -23.26 1.70
N ASN A 23 5.22 -23.77 1.22
CA ASN A 23 5.44 -25.07 0.57
C ASN A 23 4.65 -25.35 -0.72
N VAL A 24 5.31 -25.16 -1.87
CA VAL A 24 4.77 -25.46 -3.21
C VAL A 24 5.80 -26.25 -4.02
N PRO A 25 5.41 -27.24 -4.83
CA PRO A 25 6.33 -27.99 -5.69
C PRO A 25 7.12 -27.07 -6.66
N PRO A 26 8.39 -27.40 -7.00
CA PRO A 26 9.30 -26.49 -7.70
C PRO A 26 8.80 -25.97 -9.06
N PHE A 27 8.14 -26.82 -9.85
CA PHE A 27 7.61 -26.45 -11.17
C PHE A 27 6.42 -25.49 -11.06
N VAL A 28 5.52 -25.74 -10.10
CA VAL A 28 4.37 -24.87 -9.80
C VAL A 28 4.85 -23.57 -9.16
N ALA A 29 5.96 -23.61 -8.40
CA ALA A 29 6.55 -22.43 -7.79
C ALA A 29 7.06 -21.43 -8.84
N TRP A 30 7.63 -21.88 -9.96
CA TRP A 30 8.07 -20.97 -11.04
C TRP A 30 6.91 -20.23 -11.70
N LEU A 31 5.89 -20.98 -12.17
CA LEU A 31 4.74 -20.40 -12.86
C LEU A 31 3.94 -19.47 -11.95
N ARG A 32 3.76 -19.88 -10.69
CA ARG A 32 3.12 -19.06 -9.68
C ARG A 32 3.94 -17.81 -9.41
N ARG A 33 5.26 -17.90 -9.25
CA ARG A 33 6.14 -16.76 -8.92
C ARG A 33 6.14 -15.69 -10.00
N GLU A 34 6.08 -16.09 -11.26
CA GLU A 34 6.11 -15.15 -12.37
C GLU A 34 4.74 -14.54 -12.67
N PHE A 35 3.66 -15.33 -12.58
CA PHE A 35 2.33 -14.88 -12.96
C PHE A 35 1.42 -14.57 -11.77
N TRP A 36 1.33 -15.45 -10.77
CA TRP A 36 0.35 -15.31 -9.68
C TRP A 36 0.83 -14.43 -8.52
N HIS A 37 2.09 -14.54 -8.12
CA HIS A 37 2.66 -13.76 -7.01
C HIS A 37 2.55 -12.25 -7.24
N PRO A 38 2.82 -11.69 -8.44
CA PRO A 38 2.62 -10.26 -8.68
C PRO A 38 1.16 -9.83 -8.48
N PHE A 39 0.19 -10.59 -8.97
CA PHE A 39 -1.23 -10.26 -8.79
C PHE A 39 -1.68 -10.40 -7.34
N ALA A 40 -1.33 -11.50 -6.67
CA ALA A 40 -1.63 -11.69 -5.25
C ALA A 40 -0.99 -10.61 -4.37
N TYR A 41 0.25 -10.22 -4.70
CA TYR A 41 0.96 -9.15 -4.02
C TYR A 41 0.29 -7.81 -4.23
N ILE A 42 -0.11 -7.47 -5.45
CA ILE A 42 -0.89 -6.25 -5.70
C ILE A 42 -2.24 -6.31 -4.96
N ALA A 43 -2.93 -7.45 -4.97
CA ALA A 43 -4.23 -7.64 -4.33
C ALA A 43 -4.20 -7.42 -2.81
N GLU A 44 -3.17 -7.91 -2.12
CA GLU A 44 -2.99 -7.64 -0.69
C GLU A 44 -2.85 -6.14 -0.41
N GLY A 45 -2.08 -5.42 -1.23
CA GLY A 45 -1.95 -3.98 -1.13
C GLY A 45 -3.23 -3.22 -1.48
N MET A 46 -4.06 -3.79 -2.37
CA MET A 46 -5.37 -3.23 -2.73
C MET A 46 -6.41 -3.37 -1.62
N GLY A 47 -6.27 -4.31 -0.69
CA GLY A 47 -7.23 -4.51 0.41
C GLY A 47 -7.55 -3.22 1.17
N VAL A 48 -6.54 -2.39 1.46
CA VAL A 48 -6.72 -1.08 2.12
C VAL A 48 -7.53 -0.10 1.27
N PHE A 49 -7.33 -0.11 -0.05
CA PHE A 49 -8.11 0.73 -0.96
C PHE A 49 -9.56 0.27 -1.04
N ILE A 50 -9.79 -1.05 -1.02
CA ILE A 50 -11.13 -1.65 -1.00
C ILE A 50 -11.86 -1.25 0.29
N ASP A 51 -11.20 -1.35 1.44
CA ASP A 51 -11.78 -0.96 2.74
C ASP A 51 -12.14 0.54 2.76
N ASN A 52 -11.23 1.39 2.25
CA ASN A 52 -11.49 2.82 2.15
C ASN A 52 -12.59 3.13 1.12
N PHE A 53 -12.64 2.40 0.01
CA PHE A 53 -13.70 2.52 -0.97
C PHE A 53 -15.07 2.18 -0.37
N PHE A 54 -15.18 1.09 0.40
CA PHE A 54 -16.42 0.73 1.08
C PHE A 54 -16.84 1.78 2.12
N LYS A 55 -15.88 2.36 2.86
CA LYS A 55 -16.17 3.48 3.76
C LYS A 55 -16.70 4.70 3.00
N ILE A 56 -16.04 5.08 1.91
CA ILE A 56 -16.48 6.20 1.04
C ILE A 56 -17.88 5.92 0.51
N PHE A 57 -18.10 4.74 -0.06
CA PHE A 57 -19.37 4.31 -0.60
C PHE A 57 -20.48 4.37 0.46
N PHE A 58 -20.21 3.82 1.65
CA PHE A 58 -21.15 3.85 2.77
C PHE A 58 -21.51 5.29 3.17
N TYR A 59 -20.53 6.16 3.39
CA TYR A 59 -20.78 7.56 3.77
C TYR A 59 -21.48 8.36 2.67
N SER A 60 -21.17 8.07 1.40
CA SER A 60 -21.75 8.73 0.24
C SER A 60 -23.24 8.42 0.08
N ILE A 61 -23.71 7.30 0.63
CA ILE A 61 -25.13 6.95 0.67
C ILE A 61 -25.76 7.40 1.99
N PHE A 62 -25.06 7.15 3.11
CA PHE A 62 -25.57 7.41 4.46
C PHE A 62 -25.89 8.89 4.69
N PHE A 63 -24.97 9.81 4.39
CA PHE A 63 -25.17 11.23 4.67
C PHE A 63 -26.28 11.86 3.80
N PRO A 64 -26.29 11.70 2.45
CA PRO A 64 -27.39 12.20 1.64
C PRO A 64 -28.73 11.58 2.02
N GLY A 65 -28.75 10.28 2.35
CA GLY A 65 -29.95 9.57 2.80
C GLY A 65 -30.48 10.09 4.13
N LEU A 66 -29.61 10.31 5.10
CA LEU A 66 -29.96 10.88 6.41
C LEU A 66 -30.50 12.31 6.25
N VAL A 67 -29.82 13.15 5.46
CA VAL A 67 -30.25 14.53 5.20
C VAL A 67 -31.57 14.57 4.43
N ALA A 68 -31.77 13.68 3.46
CA ALA A 68 -33.05 13.56 2.74
C ALA A 68 -34.18 13.14 3.70
N TYR A 69 -33.93 12.17 4.57
CA TYR A 69 -34.90 11.70 5.56
C TYR A 69 -35.32 12.80 6.54
N ILE A 70 -34.36 13.54 7.09
CA ILE A 70 -34.63 14.68 7.99
C ILE A 70 -35.40 15.77 7.23
N SER A 71 -34.96 16.12 6.01
CA SER A 71 -35.61 17.14 5.18
C SER A 71 -37.06 16.79 4.85
N PHE A 72 -37.34 15.51 4.59
CA PHE A 72 -38.70 15.01 4.39
C PHE A 72 -39.56 15.14 5.65
N LYS A 73 -39.02 14.77 6.83
CA LYS A 73 -39.73 14.89 8.11
C LYS A 73 -40.03 16.34 8.49
N LEU A 74 -39.21 17.29 8.04
CA LEU A 74 -39.42 18.73 8.21
C LEU A 74 -40.39 19.33 7.18
N GLY A 75 -40.91 18.55 6.24
CA GLY A 75 -41.86 19.02 5.22
C GLY A 75 -41.25 19.95 4.17
N LEU A 76 -39.94 19.86 3.93
CA LEU A 76 -39.26 20.69 2.93
C LEU A 76 -39.71 20.32 1.50
N THR A 77 -39.58 21.27 0.57
CA THR A 77 -39.92 21.04 -0.84
C THR A 77 -38.90 20.12 -1.51
N SER A 78 -39.29 19.48 -2.62
CA SER A 78 -38.42 18.55 -3.39
C SER A 78 -37.09 19.18 -3.79
N ASP A 79 -37.09 20.46 -4.19
CA ASP A 79 -35.86 21.14 -4.60
C ASP A 79 -34.94 21.47 -3.43
N GLN A 80 -35.50 21.81 -2.27
CA GLN A 80 -34.72 21.98 -1.03
C GLN A 80 -34.11 20.66 -0.57
N ILE A 81 -34.83 19.54 -0.68
CA ILE A 81 -34.33 18.21 -0.35
C ILE A 81 -33.10 17.88 -1.23
N LYS A 82 -33.17 18.14 -2.55
CA LYS A 82 -32.04 17.89 -3.46
C LYS A 82 -30.79 18.69 -3.08
N VAL A 83 -30.95 19.99 -2.81
CA VAL A 83 -29.83 20.87 -2.41
C VAL A 83 -29.23 20.41 -1.08
N ASN A 84 -30.06 20.07 -0.10
CA ASN A 84 -29.59 19.58 1.20
C ASN A 84 -28.88 18.22 1.07
N SER A 85 -29.39 17.30 0.25
CA SER A 85 -28.72 16.03 -0.02
C SER A 85 -27.36 16.21 -0.71
N ALA A 86 -27.21 17.20 -1.58
CA ALA A 86 -25.92 17.56 -2.16
C ALA A 86 -24.93 18.09 -1.10
N LEU A 87 -25.40 18.89 -0.15
CA LEU A 87 -24.60 19.30 1.02
C LEU A 87 -24.23 18.10 1.91
N GLY A 88 -25.14 17.15 2.08
CA GLY A 88 -24.86 15.87 2.75
C GLY A 88 -23.75 15.08 2.06
N LEU A 89 -23.73 15.06 0.72
CA LEU A 89 -22.66 14.41 -0.04
C LEU A 89 -21.33 15.14 0.15
N ALA A 90 -21.32 16.48 0.15
CA ALA A 90 -20.12 17.26 0.45
C ALA A 90 -19.59 16.97 1.87
N ALA A 91 -20.49 16.84 2.86
CA ALA A 91 -20.13 16.45 4.21
C ALA A 91 -19.54 15.03 4.26
N ALA A 92 -20.07 14.07 3.50
CA ALA A 92 -19.49 12.73 3.38
C ALA A 92 -18.04 12.77 2.88
N PHE A 93 -17.78 13.55 1.83
CA PHE A 93 -16.41 13.74 1.33
C PHE A 93 -15.49 14.37 2.37
N PHE A 94 -15.99 15.36 3.12
CA PHE A 94 -15.21 15.99 4.18
C PHE A 94 -14.83 14.99 5.29
N VAL A 95 -15.78 14.17 5.76
CA VAL A 95 -15.52 13.15 6.80
C VAL A 95 -14.51 12.10 6.33
N VAL A 96 -14.58 11.69 5.06
CA VAL A 96 -13.61 10.76 4.48
C VAL A 96 -12.24 11.41 4.37
N LEU A 97 -12.14 12.60 3.76
CA LEU A 97 -10.87 13.25 3.45
C LEU A 97 -10.12 13.71 4.71
N PHE A 98 -10.86 14.13 5.75
CA PHE A 98 -10.31 14.66 7.00
C PHE A 98 -10.48 13.69 8.18
N SER A 99 -10.63 12.40 7.90
CA SER A 99 -10.58 11.35 8.91
C SER A 99 -9.22 11.34 9.64
N LEU A 100 -9.27 11.09 10.95
CA LEU A 100 -8.07 11.03 11.78
C LEU A 100 -7.08 9.96 11.31
N PRO A 101 -5.77 10.19 11.45
CA PRO A 101 -4.76 9.20 11.11
C PRO A 101 -5.00 7.86 11.79
N SER A 102 -5.41 7.82 13.08
CA SER A 102 -5.71 6.56 13.79
C SER A 102 -6.78 5.69 13.09
N THR A 103 -7.69 6.31 12.34
CA THR A 103 -8.72 5.62 11.55
C THR A 103 -8.16 4.98 10.27
N PHE A 104 -6.97 5.41 9.83
CA PHE A 104 -6.27 4.95 8.62
C PHE A 104 -4.88 4.35 8.88
N VAL A 105 -4.36 4.44 10.10
CA VAL A 105 -3.05 3.90 10.55
C VAL A 105 -3.11 2.38 10.72
N HIS A 106 -4.09 1.71 10.13
CA HIS A 106 -3.90 0.34 9.70
C HIS A 106 -2.76 0.32 8.68
N SER A 107 -1.54 0.13 9.18
CA SER A 107 -0.34 -0.11 8.39
C SER A 107 -0.49 -1.34 7.48
N GLY A 108 -1.58 -2.11 7.64
CA GLY A 108 -1.80 -3.42 7.03
C GLY A 108 -0.98 -4.51 7.70
N VAL A 109 -0.10 -4.15 8.63
CA VAL A 109 0.78 -5.06 9.36
C VAL A 109 -0.02 -5.63 10.53
N ARG A 110 -0.22 -6.95 10.53
CA ARG A 110 -0.90 -7.69 11.60
C ARG A 110 0.12 -8.05 12.69
N ASP A 111 -0.30 -8.05 13.95
CA ASP A 111 0.57 -8.42 15.08
C ASP A 111 1.15 -9.83 14.92
N SER A 112 0.34 -10.78 14.44
CA SER A 112 0.79 -12.16 14.15
C SER A 112 1.88 -12.22 13.09
N TYR A 113 1.86 -11.29 12.13
CA TYR A 113 2.88 -11.20 11.09
C TYR A 113 4.18 -10.62 11.66
N VAL A 114 4.09 -9.59 12.51
CA VAL A 114 5.28 -9.05 13.21
C VAL A 114 5.90 -10.13 14.11
N GLN A 115 5.09 -10.85 14.89
CA GLN A 115 5.57 -11.94 15.75
C GLN A 115 6.30 -13.03 14.94
N ALA A 116 5.72 -13.49 13.83
CA ALA A 116 6.36 -14.48 12.96
C ALA A 116 7.72 -13.99 12.39
N LEU A 117 7.81 -12.71 12.03
CA LEU A 117 9.07 -12.10 11.59
C LEU A 117 10.08 -11.97 12.72
N THR A 118 9.64 -11.56 13.91
CA THR A 118 10.49 -11.46 15.10
C THR A 118 11.09 -12.82 15.47
N ASP A 119 10.29 -13.88 15.41
CA ASP A 119 10.76 -15.24 15.72
C ASP A 119 11.78 -15.75 14.68
N ASP A 120 11.56 -15.50 13.38
CA ASP A 120 12.53 -15.84 12.32
C ASP A 120 13.84 -15.04 12.47
N LEU A 121 13.75 -13.74 12.81
CA LEU A 121 14.93 -12.89 13.04
C LEU A 121 15.73 -13.36 14.26
N LEU A 122 15.09 -13.70 15.38
CA LEU A 122 15.77 -14.24 16.57
C LEU A 122 16.44 -15.59 16.31
N GLY A 123 15.87 -16.41 15.42
CA GLY A 123 16.49 -17.67 15.01
C GLY A 123 17.74 -17.50 14.13
N ARG A 124 17.92 -16.33 13.50
CA ARG A 124 18.98 -16.05 12.53
C ARG A 124 20.06 -15.11 13.03
N LEU A 125 19.72 -14.21 13.95
CA LEU A 125 20.61 -13.15 14.43
C LEU A 125 21.09 -13.47 15.84
N SER A 126 22.40 -13.33 16.05
CA SER A 126 23.06 -13.63 17.33
C SER A 126 23.51 -12.37 18.07
N SER A 127 23.51 -11.21 17.41
CA SER A 127 24.00 -9.97 18.00
C SER A 127 23.30 -8.73 17.46
N LYS A 128 23.37 -7.65 18.25
CA LYS A 128 22.90 -6.31 17.85
C LYS A 128 23.61 -5.76 16.61
N ALA A 129 24.91 -6.03 16.46
CA ALA A 129 25.67 -5.59 15.29
C ALA A 129 25.16 -6.24 13.99
N GLU A 130 24.75 -7.51 14.04
CA GLU A 130 24.12 -8.19 12.88
C GLU A 130 22.74 -7.60 12.57
N LEU A 131 21.97 -7.23 13.59
CA LEU A 131 20.67 -6.58 13.43
C LEU A 131 20.79 -5.19 12.79
N ASP A 132 21.77 -4.39 13.21
CA ASP A 132 22.04 -3.07 12.66
C ASP A 132 22.44 -3.18 11.18
N ALA A 133 23.37 -4.09 10.86
CA ALA A 133 23.79 -4.35 9.48
C ALA A 133 22.64 -4.89 8.60
N LEU A 134 21.73 -5.68 9.16
CA LEU A 134 20.53 -6.14 8.47
C LEU A 134 19.55 -4.98 8.21
N THR A 135 19.37 -4.09 9.18
CA THR A 135 18.50 -2.91 9.08
C THR A 135 18.98 -1.94 8.01
N ASP A 136 20.29 -1.69 7.94
CA ASP A 136 20.90 -0.87 6.88
C ASP A 136 20.65 -1.45 5.48
N ASN A 137 20.85 -2.76 5.32
CA ASN A 137 20.59 -3.45 4.06
C ASN A 137 19.09 -3.42 3.69
N LEU A 138 18.19 -3.57 4.67
CA LEU A 138 16.75 -3.43 4.44
C LEU A 138 16.38 -2.03 3.95
N GLY A 139 16.98 -0.98 4.51
CA GLY A 139 16.80 0.40 4.05
C GLY A 139 17.22 0.60 2.59
N ALA A 140 18.36 0.01 2.19
CA ALA A 140 18.80 0.04 0.79
C ALA A 140 17.84 -0.71 -0.15
N MET A 141 17.30 -1.87 0.29
CA MET A 141 16.31 -2.63 -0.48
C MET A 141 14.97 -1.90 -0.58
N GLU A 142 14.51 -1.24 0.49
CA GLU A 142 13.31 -0.41 0.50
C GLU A 142 13.43 0.77 -0.49
N ALA A 143 14.60 1.43 -0.50
CA ALA A 143 14.88 2.51 -1.46
C ALA A 143 14.83 2.02 -2.91
N CYS A 144 15.35 0.82 -3.18
CA CYS A 144 15.28 0.18 -4.49
C CYS A 144 13.83 -0.12 -4.91
N ALA A 145 13.03 -0.69 -4.01
CA ALA A 145 11.61 -0.93 -4.25
C ALA A 145 10.84 0.37 -4.50
N GLY A 146 11.13 1.42 -3.72
CA GLY A 146 10.56 2.76 -3.91
C GLY A 146 10.94 3.40 -5.25
N ASN A 147 12.18 3.25 -5.69
CA ASN A 147 12.61 3.70 -7.02
C ASN A 147 11.88 2.97 -8.14
N ARG A 148 11.66 1.65 -8.01
CA ARG A 148 10.86 0.90 -8.98
C ARG A 148 9.43 1.44 -9.09
N VAL A 149 8.77 1.75 -7.97
CA VAL A 149 7.43 2.38 -7.97
C VAL A 149 7.45 3.72 -8.69
N LYS A 150 8.46 4.57 -8.44
CA LYS A 150 8.62 5.86 -9.13
C LYS A 150 8.79 5.66 -10.64
N THR A 151 9.65 4.73 -11.05
CA THR A 151 9.86 4.41 -12.47
C THR A 151 8.58 3.95 -13.14
N LEU A 152 7.77 3.10 -12.49
CA LEU A 152 6.48 2.66 -13.02
C LEU A 152 5.50 3.82 -13.21
N ARG A 153 5.45 4.78 -12.26
CA ARG A 153 4.62 5.99 -12.38
C ARG A 153 5.07 6.87 -13.54
N TRP A 154 6.38 7.07 -13.70
CA TRP A 154 6.93 7.84 -14.81
C TRP A 154 6.69 7.16 -16.15
N ALA A 155 6.83 5.84 -16.23
CA ALA A 155 6.52 5.08 -17.43
C ALA A 155 5.03 5.21 -17.80
N LEU A 156 4.13 5.08 -16.82
CA LEU A 156 2.69 5.27 -17.05
C LEU A 156 2.38 6.70 -17.52
N ALA A 157 2.98 7.71 -16.88
CA ALA A 157 2.81 9.11 -17.28
C ALA A 157 3.36 9.39 -18.69
N ALA A 158 4.49 8.79 -19.06
CA ALA A 158 5.08 8.94 -20.39
C ALA A 158 4.20 8.27 -21.47
N VAL A 159 3.68 7.07 -21.21
CA VAL A 159 2.73 6.39 -22.11
C VAL A 159 1.47 7.22 -22.29
N TRP A 160 0.91 7.76 -21.20
CA TRP A 160 -0.23 8.66 -21.25
C TRP A 160 0.05 9.94 -22.02
N GLY A 161 1.21 10.57 -21.79
CA GLY A 161 1.63 11.77 -22.51
C GLY A 161 1.77 11.52 -24.01
N ALA A 162 2.38 10.40 -24.40
CA ALA A 162 2.51 9.99 -25.79
C ALA A 162 1.13 9.71 -26.42
N ALA A 163 0.23 9.04 -25.71
CA ALA A 163 -1.13 8.76 -26.17
C ALA A 163 -1.93 10.05 -26.38
N LEU A 164 -1.91 10.99 -25.43
CA LEU A 164 -2.59 12.28 -25.54
C LEU A 164 -2.00 13.14 -26.65
N PHE A 165 -0.67 13.14 -26.80
CA PHE A 165 -0.01 13.85 -27.88
C PHE A 165 -0.43 13.28 -29.25
N GLY A 166 -0.33 11.97 -29.44
CA GLY A 166 -0.75 11.31 -30.67
C GLY A 166 -2.22 11.57 -30.99
N TYR A 167 -3.08 11.43 -29.99
CA TYR A 167 -4.51 11.73 -30.11
C TYR A 167 -4.76 13.19 -30.50
N SER A 168 -4.09 14.15 -29.87
CA SER A 168 -4.20 15.58 -30.20
C SER A 168 -3.80 15.84 -31.66
N GLN A 169 -2.73 15.20 -32.15
CA GLN A 169 -2.30 15.33 -33.54
C GLN A 169 -3.31 14.72 -34.51
N SER A 170 -3.83 13.52 -34.20
CA SER A 170 -4.89 12.89 -34.99
C SER A 170 -6.14 13.76 -35.07
N MET A 171 -6.58 14.35 -33.95
CA MET A 171 -7.73 15.25 -33.92
C MET A 171 -7.48 16.52 -34.73
N ALA A 172 -6.28 17.11 -34.65
CA ALA A 172 -5.93 18.29 -35.45
C ALA A 172 -5.96 18.02 -36.96
N VAL A 173 -5.60 16.81 -37.41
CA VAL A 173 -5.69 16.41 -38.81
C VAL A 173 -7.14 16.10 -39.20
N LEU A 174 -7.85 15.30 -38.40
CA LEU A 174 -9.21 14.87 -38.69
C LEU A 174 -10.19 16.05 -38.73
N THR A 175 -10.05 17.03 -37.84
CA THR A 175 -10.88 18.24 -37.85
C THR A 175 -10.67 19.11 -39.09
N LYS A 176 -9.47 19.11 -39.68
CA LYS A 176 -9.19 19.82 -40.94
C LYS A 176 -9.77 19.11 -42.17
N LEU A 177 -9.94 17.80 -42.11
CA LEU A 177 -10.45 16.97 -43.20
C LEU A 177 -11.96 16.70 -43.12
N ALA A 178 -12.56 16.86 -41.94
CA ALA A 178 -13.96 16.55 -41.71
C ALA A 178 -14.91 17.52 -42.42
N THR A 179 -15.91 16.99 -43.10
CA THR A 179 -17.05 17.77 -43.61
C THR A 179 -18.05 18.05 -42.47
N GLN A 180 -18.90 19.09 -42.58
CA GLN A 180 -19.86 19.46 -41.51
C GLN A 180 -20.72 18.29 -41.01
N ASN A 181 -21.05 17.33 -41.88
CA ASN A 181 -21.87 16.16 -41.52
C ASN A 181 -21.10 15.07 -40.74
N GLN A 182 -19.77 15.11 -40.71
CA GLN A 182 -18.91 14.12 -40.04
C GLN A 182 -18.41 14.57 -38.67
N LEU A 183 -18.67 15.83 -38.28
CA LEU A 183 -18.20 16.38 -37.01
C LEU A 183 -18.81 15.67 -35.80
N GLY A 184 -20.09 15.30 -35.87
CA GLY A 184 -20.80 14.60 -34.79
C GLY A 184 -20.26 13.19 -34.53
N GLU A 185 -19.93 12.45 -35.60
CA GLU A 185 -19.30 11.13 -35.51
C GLU A 185 -17.89 11.23 -34.94
N LEU A 186 -17.12 12.23 -35.37
CA LEU A 186 -15.78 12.51 -34.85
C LEU A 186 -15.82 12.80 -33.34
N MET A 187 -16.73 13.66 -32.87
CA MET A 187 -16.89 13.97 -31.45
C MET A 187 -17.31 12.74 -30.62
N THR A 188 -18.20 11.90 -31.15
CA THR A 188 -18.63 10.67 -30.46
C THR A 188 -17.48 9.66 -30.35
N GLY A 189 -16.72 9.48 -31.44
CA GLY A 189 -15.50 8.64 -31.44
C GLY A 189 -14.44 9.15 -30.46
N SER A 190 -14.27 10.47 -30.36
CA SER A 190 -13.40 11.12 -29.39
C SER A 190 -13.77 10.80 -27.94
N ILE A 191 -15.06 10.92 -27.59
CA ILE A 191 -15.55 10.62 -26.24
C ILE A 191 -15.30 9.14 -25.90
N ASN A 192 -15.63 8.24 -26.84
CA ASN A 192 -15.41 6.80 -26.65
C ASN A 192 -13.92 6.48 -26.42
N PHE A 193 -13.02 7.08 -27.20
CA PHE A 193 -11.58 6.93 -26.99
C PHE A 193 -11.17 7.40 -25.59
N PHE A 194 -11.63 8.57 -25.15
CA PHE A 194 -11.29 9.09 -23.81
C PHE A 194 -11.80 8.18 -22.69
N VAL A 195 -13.02 7.67 -22.79
CA VAL A 195 -13.59 6.75 -21.81
C VAL A 195 -12.75 5.47 -21.72
N ILE A 196 -12.45 4.85 -22.86
CA ILE A 196 -11.61 3.63 -22.91
C ILE A 196 -10.21 3.92 -22.36
N ALA A 197 -9.57 4.99 -22.84
CA ALA A 197 -8.24 5.38 -22.39
C ALA A 197 -8.20 5.61 -20.87
N PHE A 198 -9.21 6.29 -20.31
CA PHE A 198 -9.34 6.52 -18.88
C PHE A 198 -9.34 5.20 -18.08
N PHE A 199 -10.19 4.24 -18.45
CA PHE A 199 -10.23 2.94 -17.77
C PHE A 199 -8.94 2.14 -17.96
N VAL A 200 -8.37 2.15 -19.17
CA VAL A 200 -7.08 1.50 -19.47
C VAL A 200 -5.94 2.10 -18.65
N GLY A 201 -5.99 3.41 -18.34
CA GLY A 201 -5.00 4.04 -17.46
C GLY A 201 -5.26 3.85 -15.98
N LEU A 202 -6.53 3.72 -15.57
CA LEU A 202 -6.92 3.51 -14.17
C LEU A 202 -6.38 2.18 -13.64
N VAL A 203 -6.49 1.09 -14.41
CA VAL A 203 -6.04 -0.25 -14.01
C VAL A 203 -4.56 -0.28 -13.61
N PRO A 204 -3.59 0.14 -14.44
CA PRO A 204 -2.18 0.17 -14.05
C PRO A 204 -1.90 1.16 -12.93
N LEU A 205 -2.64 2.27 -12.82
CA LEU A 205 -2.50 3.20 -11.69
C LEU A 205 -2.85 2.52 -10.36
N VAL A 206 -3.98 1.80 -10.32
CA VAL A 206 -4.41 1.01 -9.15
C VAL A 206 -3.41 -0.11 -8.87
N ALA A 207 -2.92 -0.80 -9.90
CA ALA A 207 -1.91 -1.85 -9.74
C ALA A 207 -0.60 -1.32 -9.14
N ILE A 208 -0.10 -0.16 -9.59
CA ILE A 208 1.08 0.49 -9.03
C ILE A 208 0.83 0.92 -7.58
N ALA A 209 -0.37 1.42 -7.26
CA ALA A 209 -0.74 1.79 -5.90
C ALA A 209 -0.79 0.57 -4.96
N GLY A 210 -1.38 -0.53 -5.40
CA GLY A 210 -1.39 -1.81 -4.67
C GLY A 210 0.03 -2.36 -4.48
N TYR A 211 0.83 -2.41 -5.54
CA TYR A 211 2.23 -2.84 -5.46
C TYR A 211 3.04 -2.01 -4.46
N ARG A 212 2.92 -0.67 -4.52
CA ARG A 212 3.57 0.22 -3.54
C ARG A 212 3.15 -0.12 -2.12
N ARG A 213 1.85 -0.32 -1.89
CA ARG A 213 1.31 -0.56 -0.56
C ARG A 213 1.81 -1.88 0.02
N SER A 214 1.89 -2.93 -0.79
CA SER A 214 2.42 -4.23 -0.35
C SER A 214 3.89 -4.16 0.03
N ASN A 215 4.70 -3.39 -0.72
CA ASN A 215 6.08 -3.11 -0.31
C ASN A 215 6.12 -2.40 1.05
N GLU A 216 5.29 -1.38 1.26
CA GLU A 216 5.20 -0.69 2.56
C GLU A 216 4.82 -1.66 3.70
N ILE A 217 3.91 -2.62 3.47
CA ILE A 217 3.53 -3.62 4.48
C ILE A 217 4.71 -4.52 4.83
N VAL A 218 5.45 -5.03 3.82
CA VAL A 218 6.61 -5.90 4.04
C VAL A 218 7.70 -5.16 4.81
N PHE A 219 8.13 -3.99 4.33
CA PHE A 219 9.23 -3.25 4.95
C PHE A 219 8.86 -2.71 6.33
N ARG A 220 7.64 -2.22 6.54
CA ARG A 220 7.21 -1.81 7.89
C ARG A 220 7.10 -2.99 8.85
N GLY A 221 6.61 -4.14 8.39
CA GLY A 221 6.58 -5.36 9.20
C GLY A 221 7.97 -5.75 9.67
N LEU A 222 8.95 -5.72 8.76
CA LEU A 222 10.35 -5.98 9.09
C LEU A 222 10.94 -4.92 10.02
N GLN A 223 10.66 -3.62 9.82
CA GLN A 223 11.10 -2.56 10.73
C GLN A 223 10.54 -2.75 12.15
N PHE A 224 9.25 -3.08 12.28
CA PHE A 224 8.64 -3.38 13.57
C PHE A 224 9.26 -4.62 14.21
N ALA A 225 9.52 -5.67 13.43
CA ALA A 225 10.18 -6.88 13.91
C ALA A 225 11.61 -6.60 14.38
N CYS A 226 12.39 -5.83 13.61
CA CYS A 226 13.74 -5.40 14.00
C CYS A 226 13.72 -4.58 15.30
N ASN A 227 12.77 -3.66 15.46
CA ASN A 227 12.63 -2.89 16.69
C ASN A 227 12.34 -3.79 17.91
N GLU A 228 11.51 -4.81 17.74
CA GLU A 228 11.19 -5.76 18.81
C GLU A 228 12.39 -6.65 19.16
N VAL A 229 13.18 -7.09 18.18
CA VAL A 229 14.43 -7.82 18.41
C VAL A 229 15.48 -6.92 19.09
N ALA A 230 15.60 -5.67 18.67
CA ALA A 230 16.51 -4.70 19.28
C ALA A 230 16.17 -4.48 20.77
N ARG A 231 14.88 -4.44 21.10
CA ARG A 231 14.39 -4.34 22.48
C ARG A 231 14.84 -5.55 23.31
N LYS A 232 14.66 -6.77 22.81
CA LYS A 232 15.09 -8.01 23.49
C LYS A 232 16.60 -8.05 23.74
N PHE A 233 17.43 -7.69 22.75
CA PHE A 233 18.88 -7.62 22.94
C PHE A 233 19.32 -6.59 23.98
N ASN A 234 18.62 -5.44 24.07
CA ASN A 234 18.91 -4.46 25.11
C ASN A 234 18.52 -4.98 26.51
N GLU A 235 17.37 -5.64 26.65
CA GLU A 235 16.92 -6.25 27.91
C GLU A 235 17.90 -7.34 28.40
N GLU A 236 18.40 -8.20 27.51
CA GLU A 236 19.43 -9.21 27.85
C GLU A 236 20.75 -8.57 28.31
N ALA A 237 21.20 -7.52 27.64
CA ALA A 237 22.42 -6.81 28.03
C ALA A 237 22.32 -6.13 29.40
N GLU A 238 21.13 -5.64 29.77
CA GLU A 238 20.87 -5.07 31.09
C GLU A 238 20.86 -6.14 32.19
N MET A 239 20.25 -7.29 31.94
CA MET A 239 20.24 -8.42 32.90
C MET A 239 21.66 -8.95 33.19
N VAL A 240 22.52 -9.03 32.18
CA VAL A 240 23.93 -9.45 32.34
C VAL A 240 24.70 -8.45 33.20
N LYS A 241 24.53 -7.14 32.98
CA LYS A 241 25.18 -6.08 33.78
C LYS A 241 24.75 -6.11 35.25
N GLN A 242 23.46 -6.30 35.52
CA GLN A 242 22.96 -6.42 36.88
C GLN A 242 23.52 -7.65 37.60
N THR A 243 23.58 -8.79 36.89
CA THR A 243 24.16 -10.03 37.44
C THR A 243 25.65 -9.88 37.75
N SER A 244 26.43 -9.25 36.86
CA SER A 244 27.86 -9.01 37.11
C SER A 244 28.10 -8.05 38.28
N SER A 245 27.25 -7.02 38.44
CA SER A 245 27.33 -6.07 39.55
C SER A 245 26.97 -6.70 40.90
N ASN A 246 26.02 -7.64 40.92
CA ASN A 246 25.65 -8.35 42.15
C ASN A 246 26.73 -9.36 42.57
N SER A 247 27.35 -10.06 41.61
CA SER A 247 28.46 -10.98 41.89
C SER A 247 29.71 -10.27 42.42
N SER A 248 30.03 -9.08 41.91
CA SER A 248 31.15 -8.28 42.43
C SER A 248 30.90 -7.75 43.85
N LEU A 249 29.66 -7.36 44.16
CA LEU A 249 29.24 -6.98 45.51
C LEU A 249 29.32 -8.16 46.50
N GLN A 250 28.90 -9.36 46.08
CA GLN A 250 29.00 -10.55 46.93
C GLN A 250 30.46 -10.94 47.23
N LEU A 251 31.35 -10.85 46.24
CA LEU A 251 32.78 -11.10 46.45
C LEU A 251 33.43 -10.08 47.39
N ALA A 252 33.02 -8.81 47.30
CA ALA A 252 33.51 -7.74 48.20
C ALA A 252 33.04 -7.90 49.66
N HIS A 253 31.87 -8.52 49.89
CA HIS A 253 31.38 -8.81 51.24
C HIS A 253 31.96 -10.10 51.86
N SER A 254 32.59 -10.95 51.05
CA SER A 254 33.22 -12.21 51.51
C SER A 254 34.73 -12.11 51.77
N ALA A 255 35.34 -10.95 51.51
CA ALA A 255 36.75 -10.65 51.77
C ALA A 255 36.88 -9.76 53.02
#